data_AF-A0A256XWR6-F1
#
_entry.id   AF-A0A256XWR6-F1
#
_cell.length_a   1.000
_cell.length_b   1.000
_cell.length_c   1.000
_cell.angle_alpha   90.00
_cell.angle_beta   90.00
_cell.angle_gamma   90.00
#
_symmetry.space_group_name_H-M   'P 1'
#
loop_
_entity.id
_entity.type
_entity.pdbx_description
1 polymer ?
#
loop_
_entity_poly.entity_id
_entity_poly.type
_entity_poly.pdbx_seq_one_letter_code
_entity_poly.pdbx_strand_id
1 'polypeptide(L)'
;MRHLEAIMIVFIYVLFSVFVTRLIVLNQSLSNIEYIEVTKALAYLLLVDSNSNPRENLIKLLSDNPYVVFLAVNDTVLLDKNCSFRSINFVWFTVNGSAYVVRVGVKH
;
A
#
# COMPACT_ATOMS: atom_id res chain seq x y z
N MET A 1 12.28 -32.78 -16.20
CA MET A 1 11.75 -31.40 -16.11
C MET A 1 10.72 -31.24 -14.99
N ARG A 2 9.72 -32.13 -14.84
CA ARG A 2 8.69 -32.05 -13.79
C ARG A 2 9.20 -31.98 -12.34
N HIS A 3 10.31 -32.65 -12.02
CA HIS A 3 10.91 -32.60 -10.68
C HIS A 3 11.54 -31.25 -10.34
N LEU A 4 12.11 -30.55 -11.34
CA LEU A 4 12.67 -29.21 -11.17
C LEU A 4 11.56 -28.17 -10.95
N GLU A 5 10.44 -28.29 -11.67
CA GLU A 5 9.25 -27.45 -11.48
C GLU A 5 8.67 -27.63 -10.07
N ALA A 6 8.55 -28.86 -9.59
CA ALA A 6 8.09 -29.14 -8.23
C ALA A 6 9.00 -28.53 -7.16
N ILE A 7 10.33 -28.63 -7.32
CA ILE A 7 11.30 -28.01 -6.41
C ILE A 7 11.14 -26.48 -6.42
N MET A 8 10.96 -25.87 -7.58
CA MET A 8 10.78 -24.43 -7.71
C MET A 8 9.48 -23.96 -7.05
N ILE A 9 8.39 -24.70 -7.21
CA ILE A 9 7.10 -24.41 -6.55
C ILE A 9 7.25 -24.49 -5.03
N VAL A 10 7.91 -25.53 -4.51
CA VAL A 10 8.16 -25.67 -3.06
C VAL A 10 9.02 -24.53 -2.55
N PHE A 11 10.05 -24.13 -3.29
CA PHE A 11 10.93 -23.02 -2.90
C PHE A 11 10.19 -21.68 -2.86
N ILE A 12 9.34 -21.41 -3.85
CA ILE A 12 8.47 -20.22 -3.87
C ILE A 12 7.50 -20.26 -2.68
N TYR A 13 6.95 -21.43 -2.36
CA TYR A 13 6.01 -21.57 -1.23
C TYR A 13 6.68 -21.32 0.12
N VAL A 14 7.92 -21.77 0.30
CA VAL A 14 8.73 -21.51 1.50
C VAL A 14 9.05 -20.03 1.62
N LEU A 15 9.48 -19.38 0.54
CA LEU A 15 9.75 -17.93 0.54
C LEU A 15 8.49 -17.12 0.85
N PHE A 16 7.36 -17.48 0.25
CA PHE A 16 6.07 -16.83 0.50
C PHE A 16 5.63 -17.01 1.96
N SER A 17 5.78 -18.21 2.52
CA SER A 17 5.43 -18.49 3.91
C SER A 17 6.30 -17.68 4.88
N VAL A 18 7.62 -17.61 4.65
CA VAL A 18 8.54 -16.82 5.48
C VAL A 18 8.22 -15.32 5.40
N PHE A 19 7.91 -14.82 4.21
CA PHE A 19 7.47 -13.43 4.02
C PHE A 19 6.18 -13.13 4.79
N VAL A 20 5.17 -14.00 4.68
CA VAL A 20 3.89 -13.85 5.38
C VAL A 20 4.07 -13.94 6.90
N THR A 21 4.88 -14.86 7.41
CA THR A 21 5.15 -14.96 8.85
C THR A 21 5.91 -13.75 9.38
N ARG A 22 6.91 -13.24 8.65
CA ARG A 22 7.60 -11.99 9.01
C ARG A 22 6.62 -10.81 9.04
N LEU A 23 5.71 -10.74 8.07
CA LEU A 23 4.67 -9.74 7.99
C LEU A 23 3.68 -9.85 9.17
N ILE A 24 3.28 -11.05 9.57
CA ILE A 24 2.41 -11.30 10.73
C ILE A 24 3.10 -10.92 12.04
N VAL A 25 4.38 -11.28 12.22
CA VAL A 25 5.16 -10.97 13.44
C VAL A 25 5.42 -9.46 13.56
N LEU A 26 5.66 -8.76 12.45
CA LEU A 26 5.67 -7.29 12.40
C LEU A 26 4.29 -6.67 12.72
N ASN A 27 3.21 -7.43 12.56
CA ASN A 27 1.82 -6.97 12.65
C ASN A 27 1.06 -7.38 13.93
N GLN A 28 1.70 -8.03 14.91
CA GLN A 28 1.04 -8.40 16.17
C GLN A 28 0.83 -7.24 17.16
N SER A 29 1.11 -5.99 16.80
CA SER A 29 0.57 -4.85 17.53
C SER A 29 -0.80 -4.48 16.93
N LEU A 30 -1.85 -4.48 17.75
CA LEU A 30 -3.22 -4.13 17.34
C LEU A 30 -3.34 -2.72 16.72
N SER A 31 -2.31 -1.87 16.84
CA SER A 31 -2.15 -0.59 16.15
C SER A 31 -1.76 -0.69 14.65
N ASN A 32 -1.57 -1.90 14.11
CA ASN A 32 -1.08 -2.08 12.73
C ASN A 32 -2.16 -2.48 11.71
N ILE A 33 -3.40 -2.78 12.13
CA ILE A 33 -4.49 -3.16 11.19
C ILE A 33 -4.80 -2.00 10.24
N GLU A 34 -4.83 -0.78 10.77
CA GLU A 34 -5.08 0.46 10.03
C GLU A 34 -4.00 0.68 8.95
N TYR A 35 -2.75 0.40 9.33
CA TYR A 35 -1.59 0.41 8.44
C TYR A 35 -1.66 -0.67 7.36
N ILE A 36 -2.11 -1.89 7.70
CA ILE A 36 -2.27 -2.99 6.76
C ILE A 36 -3.33 -2.66 5.72
N GLU A 37 -4.48 -2.13 6.13
CA GLU A 37 -5.57 -1.76 5.23
C GLU A 37 -5.16 -0.63 4.28
N VAL A 38 -4.46 0.40 4.79
CA VAL A 38 -3.91 1.46 3.94
C VAL A 38 -2.83 0.91 3.00
N THR A 39 -1.95 0.02 3.46
CA THR A 39 -0.90 -0.58 2.61
C THR A 39 -1.50 -1.49 1.53
N LYS A 40 -2.56 -2.24 1.81
CA LYS A 40 -3.30 -3.02 0.81
C LYS A 40 -3.94 -2.13 -0.24
N ALA A 41 -4.56 -1.01 0.18
CA ALA A 41 -5.14 -0.03 -0.73
C ALA A 41 -4.09 0.56 -1.68
N LEU A 42 -2.89 0.84 -1.17
CA LEU A 42 -1.74 1.28 -1.97
C LEU A 42 -1.23 0.20 -2.93
N ALA A 43 -1.12 -1.05 -2.48
CA ALA A 43 -0.69 -2.18 -3.29
C ALA A 43 -1.70 -2.51 -4.41
N TYR A 44 -2.99 -2.45 -4.11
CA TYR A 44 -4.05 -2.59 -5.12
C TYR A 44 -3.92 -1.55 -6.22
N LEU A 45 -3.52 -0.33 -5.87
CA LEU A 45 -3.37 0.73 -6.84
C LEU A 45 -2.23 0.49 -7.83
N LEU A 46 -1.11 -0.05 -7.36
CA LEU A 46 0.00 -0.48 -8.22
C LEU A 46 -0.41 -1.56 -9.23
N LEU A 47 -1.47 -2.32 -8.94
CA LEU A 47 -1.98 -3.38 -9.81
C LEU A 47 -3.04 -2.88 -10.80
N VAL A 48 -3.71 -1.76 -10.51
CA VAL A 48 -4.86 -1.22 -11.28
C VAL A 48 -4.48 -0.01 -12.15
N ASP A 49 -3.20 0.39 -12.15
CA ASP A 49 -2.63 1.51 -12.92
C ASP A 49 -2.70 1.36 -14.46
N SER A 50 -3.48 0.40 -14.97
CA SER A 50 -3.83 0.28 -16.39
C SER A 50 -4.99 1.19 -16.83
N ASN A 51 -5.64 1.91 -15.91
CA ASN A 51 -6.80 2.76 -16.19
C ASN A 51 -6.44 4.24 -16.38
N SER A 52 -7.28 4.95 -17.15
CA SER A 52 -7.05 6.28 -17.71
C SER A 52 -6.92 7.46 -16.72
N ASN A 53 -7.21 7.28 -15.43
CA ASN A 53 -7.06 8.36 -14.45
C ASN A 53 -6.66 7.86 -13.04
N PRO A 54 -5.43 7.37 -12.88
CA PRO A 54 -5.05 6.61 -11.70
C PRO A 54 -4.85 7.48 -10.45
N ARG A 55 -4.60 8.79 -10.62
CA ARG A 55 -4.47 9.76 -9.52
C ARG A 55 -5.81 9.99 -8.79
N GLU A 56 -6.89 10.22 -9.53
CA GLU A 56 -8.22 10.46 -8.93
C GLU A 56 -8.74 9.22 -8.21
N ASN A 57 -8.52 8.04 -8.80
CA ASN A 57 -8.91 6.76 -8.18
C ASN A 57 -8.15 6.52 -6.87
N LEU A 58 -6.85 6.84 -6.81
CA LEU A 58 -6.05 6.80 -5.58
C LEU A 58 -6.61 7.71 -4.50
N ILE A 59 -6.90 8.96 -4.87
CA ILE A 59 -7.41 9.95 -3.94
C ILE A 59 -8.75 9.47 -3.37
N LYS A 60 -9.65 8.97 -4.23
CA LYS A 60 -10.95 8.46 -3.80
C LYS A 60 -10.81 7.24 -2.88
N LEU A 61 -10.04 6.23 -3.29
CA LEU A 61 -9.83 5.00 -2.51
C LEU A 61 -9.25 5.27 -1.12
N LEU A 62 -8.28 6.18 -1.02
CA LEU A 62 -7.66 6.54 0.25
C LEU A 62 -8.54 7.46 1.08
N SER A 63 -9.27 8.39 0.46
CA SER A 63 -10.17 9.30 1.19
C SER A 63 -11.38 8.57 1.78
N ASP A 64 -11.84 7.51 1.11
CA ASP A 64 -12.93 6.64 1.58
C ASP A 64 -12.49 5.71 2.72
N ASN A 65 -11.18 5.53 2.93
CA ASN A 65 -10.67 4.70 4.01
C ASN A 65 -10.82 5.44 5.37
N PRO A 66 -11.56 4.87 6.35
CA PRO A 66 -11.86 5.55 7.61
C PRO A 66 -10.61 5.83 8.47
N TYR A 67 -9.52 5.11 8.22
CA TYR A 67 -8.25 5.26 8.94
C TYR A 67 -7.35 6.34 8.34
N VAL A 68 -7.63 6.79 7.11
CA VAL A 68 -6.88 7.87 6.48
C VAL A 68 -7.42 9.21 6.97
N VAL A 69 -6.51 10.00 7.52
CA VAL A 69 -6.81 11.29 8.13
C VAL A 69 -6.01 12.43 7.53
N PHE A 70 -4.97 12.11 6.76
CA PHE A 70 -4.22 13.07 5.97
C PHE A 70 -3.86 12.45 4.62
N LEU A 71 -3.93 13.23 3.55
CA LEU A 71 -3.48 12.82 2.23
C LEU A 71 -2.89 14.03 1.50
N ALA A 72 -1.66 13.89 1.02
CA ALA A 72 -1.03 14.85 0.14
C ALA A 72 -0.38 14.16 -1.06
N VAL A 73 -0.43 14.81 -2.22
CA VAL A 73 0.18 14.34 -3.47
C VAL A 73 0.98 15.48 -4.08
N ASN A 74 2.28 15.29 -4.31
CA ASN A 74 3.21 16.34 -4.78
C ASN A 74 3.07 17.62 -3.96
N ASP A 75 3.13 17.47 -2.63
CA ASP A 75 2.96 18.54 -1.63
C ASP A 75 1.60 19.27 -1.63
N THR A 76 0.67 18.88 -2.51
CA THR A 76 -0.71 19.37 -2.49
C THR A 76 -1.51 18.56 -1.48
N VAL A 77 -1.97 19.22 -0.40
CA VAL A 77 -2.85 18.59 0.59
C VAL A 77 -4.26 18.44 0.03
N LEU A 78 -4.78 17.22 0.06
CA LEU A 78 -6.09 16.85 -0.48
C LEU A 78 -7.08 16.46 0.64
N LEU A 79 -6.56 15.99 1.77
CA LEU A 79 -7.34 15.67 2.97
C LEU A 79 -6.52 16.03 4.20
N ASP A 80 -7.15 16.70 5.16
CA ASP A 80 -6.61 16.93 6.50
C ASP A 80 -7.77 16.95 7.52
N LYS A 81 -7.85 15.92 8.36
CA LYS A 81 -8.86 15.79 9.43
C LYS A 81 -8.39 16.38 10.76
N ASN A 82 -7.27 17.12 10.77
CA ASN A 82 -6.71 17.84 11.91
C ASN A 82 -6.60 17.00 13.19
N CYS A 83 -5.94 15.84 13.09
CA CYS A 83 -5.72 14.93 14.21
C CYS A 83 -4.28 14.41 14.23
N SER A 84 -3.84 13.84 15.36
CA SER A 84 -2.58 13.12 15.43
C SER A 84 -2.59 11.91 14.49
N PHE A 85 -1.56 11.76 13.67
CA PHE A 85 -1.43 10.65 12.74
C PHE A 85 0.03 10.23 12.58
N ARG A 86 0.24 8.99 12.13
CA ARG A 86 1.53 8.56 11.63
C ARG A 86 1.54 8.61 10.11
N SER A 87 2.66 9.00 9.52
CA SER A 87 2.76 9.18 8.07
C SER A 87 3.36 7.95 7.38
N ILE A 88 2.83 7.65 6.19
CA ILE A 88 3.39 6.75 5.20
C ILE A 88 3.73 7.61 3.99
N ASN A 89 4.98 7.57 3.55
CA ASN A 89 5.43 8.26 2.35
C ASN A 89 5.80 7.20 1.31
N PHE A 90 5.33 7.37 0.09
CA PHE A 90 5.74 6.52 -1.02
C PHE A 90 5.76 7.32 -2.31
N VAL A 91 6.53 6.81 -3.28
CA VAL A 91 6.59 7.36 -4.63
C VAL A 91 5.88 6.37 -5.54
N TRP A 92 4.89 6.85 -6.27
CA TRP A 92 4.17 6.07 -7.26
C TRP A 92 4.52 6.55 -8.66
N PHE A 93 4.88 5.61 -9.52
CA PHE A 93 5.21 5.86 -10.92
C PHE A 93 4.07 5.38 -11.79
N THR A 94 3.55 6.24 -12.65
CA THR A 94 2.58 5.82 -13.67
C THR A 94 3.25 5.10 -14.81
N VAL A 95 2.45 4.38 -15.59
CA VAL A 95 2.86 3.73 -16.84
C VAL A 95 3.51 4.71 -17.83
N ASN A 96 3.12 5.99 -17.80
CA ASN A 96 3.68 7.05 -18.64
C ASN A 96 4.99 7.65 -18.09
N GLY A 97 5.50 7.15 -16.96
CA GLY A 97 6.76 7.59 -16.34
C GLY A 97 6.63 8.83 -15.45
N SER A 98 5.42 9.32 -15.19
CA SER A 98 5.21 10.40 -14.22
C SER A 98 5.36 9.87 -12.79
N ALA A 99 6.08 10.59 -11.94
CA ALA A 99 6.22 10.27 -10.52
C ALA A 99 5.29 11.14 -9.67
N TYR A 100 4.62 10.51 -8.71
CA TYR A 100 3.81 11.16 -7.70
C TYR A 100 4.37 10.83 -6.33
N VAL A 101 4.74 11.86 -5.57
CA VAL A 101 5.11 11.73 -4.17
C VAL A 101 3.84 11.80 -3.35
N VAL A 102 3.49 10.69 -2.69
CA VAL A 102 2.25 10.58 -1.93
C VAL A 102 2.59 10.42 -0.45
N ARG A 103 1.96 11.26 0.38
CA ARG A 103 2.01 11.19 1.83
C ARG A 103 0.61 10.90 2.36
N VAL A 104 0.48 9.81 3.09
CA VAL A 104 -0.77 9.38 3.73
C VAL A 104 -0.57 9.42 5.24
N GLY A 105 -1.44 10.11 5.96
CA GLY A 105 -1.51 10.01 7.40
C GLY A 105 -2.57 9.01 7.81
N VAL A 106 -2.16 8.03 8.60
CA VAL A 106 -3.02 7.02 9.19
C VAL A 106 -3.28 7.38 10.64
N LYS A 107 -4.55 7.31 11.05
CA LYS A 107 -4.98 7.52 12.43
C LYS A 107 -4.14 6.64 13.36
N HIS A 108 -3.81 7.19 14.52
CA HIS A 108 -2.94 6.56 15.52
C HIS A 108 -3.75 5.84 16.60
#